data_AF-A0A258M0C1-F1
#
_entry.id   AF-A0A258M0C1-F1
#
_cell.length_a   1.000
_cell.length_b   1.000
_cell.length_c   1.000
_cell.angle_alpha   90.00
_cell.angle_beta   90.00
_cell.angle_gamma   90.00
#
_symmetry.space_group_name_H-M   'P 1'
#
loop_
_entity.id
_entity.type
_entity.pdbx_description
1 polymer ?
#
loop_
_entity_poly.entity_id
_entity_poly.type
_entity_poly.pdbx_seq_one_letter_code
_entity_poly.pdbx_strand_id
1 'polypeptide(L)'
;MIRTPLMTVMIQAVRKAGRALVRDFGEVENLQVSAKGPANFVSAADRKAEEILYTELSRSRPGFSFLMEERGRVEGTDISNEWVVDPLDGTTNF
;
A
#
# COMPACT_ATOMS: atom_id res chain seq x y z
N MET A 1 -12.03 -0.96 22.81
CA MET A 1 -12.00 -2.10 21.87
C MET A 1 -10.64 -2.77 22.00
N ILE A 2 -10.59 -4.03 22.41
CA ILE A 2 -9.32 -4.79 22.51
C ILE A 2 -8.86 -5.07 21.07
N ARG A 3 -7.64 -4.66 20.73
CA ARG A 3 -7.03 -4.93 19.42
C ARG A 3 -6.04 -6.07 19.57
N THR A 4 -6.09 -7.02 18.65
CA THR A 4 -5.03 -8.04 18.57
C THR A 4 -3.71 -7.39 18.13
N PRO A 5 -2.56 -8.02 18.39
CA PRO A 5 -1.28 -7.53 17.90
C PRO A 5 -1.25 -7.39 16.37
N LEU A 6 -1.82 -8.36 15.64
CA LEU A 6 -1.91 -8.30 14.17
C LEU A 6 -2.75 -7.11 13.70
N MET A 7 -3.91 -6.89 14.30
CA MET A 7 -4.77 -5.78 13.91
C MET A 7 -4.13 -4.41 14.21
N THR A 8 -3.30 -4.34 15.25
CA THR A 8 -2.52 -3.12 15.54
C THR A 8 -1.49 -2.83 14.46
N VAL A 9 -0.76 -3.86 14.01
CA VAL A 9 0.21 -3.76 12.90
C VAL A 9 -0.48 -3.33 11.60
N MET A 10 -1.60 -3.97 11.25
CA MET A 10 -2.38 -3.62 10.06
C MET A 10 -2.81 -2.15 10.08
N ILE A 11 -3.40 -1.70 11.20
CA ILE A 11 -3.87 -0.31 11.34
C ILE A 11 -2.72 0.70 11.22
N GLN A 12 -1.54 0.39 11.76
CA GLN A 12 -0.38 1.28 11.64
C GLN A 12 0.11 1.37 10.19
N ALA A 13 0.19 0.23 9.48
CA ALA A 13 0.62 0.16 8.09
C ALA A 13 -0.35 0.94 7.17
N VAL A 14 -1.66 0.66 7.22
CA VAL A 14 -2.65 1.33 6.36
C VAL A 14 -2.77 2.83 6.65
N ARG A 15 -2.59 3.26 7.91
CA ARG A 15 -2.56 4.69 8.23
C ARG A 15 -1.34 5.39 7.62
N LYS A 16 -0.20 4.70 7.51
CA LYS A 16 1.01 5.26 6.90
C LYS A 16 0.86 5.37 5.39
N ALA A 17 0.36 4.32 4.73
CA ALA A 17 0.04 4.34 3.31
C ALA A 17 -1.02 5.39 2.96
N GLY A 18 -2.12 5.45 3.72
CA GLY A 18 -3.19 6.43 3.52
C GLY A 18 -2.74 7.89 3.63
N ARG A 19 -1.81 8.21 4.55
CA ARG A 19 -1.22 9.57 4.59
C ARG A 19 -0.43 9.91 3.32
N ALA A 20 0.22 8.91 2.71
CA ALA A 20 0.93 9.14 1.46
C ALA A 20 -0.05 9.35 0.31
N LEU A 21 -1.08 8.52 0.21
CA LEU A 21 -2.15 8.64 -0.80
C LEU A 21 -2.86 9.99 -0.72
N VAL A 22 -3.23 10.47 0.47
CA VAL A 22 -3.91 11.78 0.62
C VAL A 22 -3.03 12.94 0.15
N ARG A 23 -1.73 12.92 0.46
CA ARG A 23 -0.80 13.95 -0.02
C ARG A 23 -0.68 13.90 -1.54
N ASP A 24 -0.50 12.69 -2.07
CA ASP A 24 -0.31 12.49 -3.50
C ASP A 24 -1.60 12.91 -4.27
N PHE A 25 -2.80 12.58 -3.78
CA PHE A 25 -4.08 13.04 -4.33
C PHE A 25 -4.17 14.58 -4.41
N GLY A 26 -3.73 15.29 -3.36
CA GLY A 26 -3.68 16.75 -3.37
C GLY A 26 -2.69 17.36 -4.37
N GLU A 27 -1.71 16.58 -4.84
CA GLU A 27 -0.75 17.01 -5.88
C GLU A 27 -1.26 16.73 -7.31
N VAL A 28 -2.27 15.86 -7.49
CA VAL A 28 -2.88 15.53 -8.81
C VAL A 28 -3.38 16.80 -9.51
N GLU A 29 -4.01 17.70 -8.76
CA GLU A 29 -4.50 18.98 -9.29
C GLU A 29 -3.36 19.80 -9.93
N ASN A 30 -2.15 19.73 -9.37
CA ASN A 30 -0.97 20.43 -9.90
C ASN A 30 -0.37 19.71 -11.12
N LEU A 31 -0.58 18.40 -11.24
CA LEU A 31 -0.04 17.57 -12.32
C LEU A 31 -0.86 17.62 -13.61
N GLN A 32 -2.12 18.02 -13.56
CA GLN A 32 -2.89 18.35 -14.77
C GLN A 32 -2.21 19.44 -15.62
N VAL A 33 -1.34 20.25 -15.01
CA VAL A 33 -0.52 21.27 -15.68
C VAL A 33 0.81 20.71 -16.22
N SER A 34 1.21 19.50 -15.80
CA SER A 34 2.48 18.86 -16.17
C SER A 34 2.32 17.87 -17.34
N ALA A 35 3.40 17.64 -18.09
CA ALA A 35 3.43 16.69 -19.22
C ALA A 35 3.25 15.20 -18.82
N LYS A 36 3.26 14.87 -17.52
CA LYS A 36 2.98 13.52 -17.03
C LYS A 36 1.47 13.39 -16.80
N GLY A 37 0.79 12.65 -17.67
CA GLY A 37 -0.66 12.48 -17.57
C GLY A 37 -1.13 11.79 -16.28
N PRO A 38 -2.42 11.94 -15.91
CA PRO A 38 -2.98 11.48 -14.63
C PRO A 38 -2.75 9.99 -14.34
N ALA A 39 -2.86 9.12 -15.35
CA ALA A 39 -2.68 7.68 -15.18
C ALA A 39 -1.28 7.30 -14.65
N ASN A 40 -0.22 7.97 -15.12
CA ASN A 40 1.13 7.74 -14.63
C ASN A 40 1.31 8.17 -13.17
N PHE A 41 0.51 9.14 -12.72
CA PHE A 41 0.55 9.58 -11.34
C PHE A 41 -0.17 8.59 -10.42
N VAL A 42 -1.37 8.14 -10.80
CA VAL A 42 -2.12 7.15 -10.02
C VAL A 42 -1.29 5.89 -9.81
N SER A 43 -0.67 5.35 -10.88
CA SER A 43 0.23 4.19 -10.77
C SER A 43 1.45 4.45 -9.87
N ALA A 44 1.94 5.69 -9.80
CA ALA A 44 3.06 6.03 -8.92
C ALA A 44 2.63 6.12 -7.44
N ALA A 45 1.45 6.70 -7.18
CA ALA A 45 0.87 6.77 -5.84
C ALA A 45 0.55 5.36 -5.30
N ASP A 46 -0.02 4.51 -6.16
CA ASP A 46 -0.37 3.14 -5.85
C ASP A 46 0.85 2.28 -5.48
N ARG A 47 1.88 2.23 -6.34
CA ARG A 47 3.13 1.50 -6.05
C ARG A 47 3.83 1.98 -4.78
N LYS A 48 3.74 3.27 -4.49
CA LYS A 48 4.31 3.86 -3.28
C LYS A 48 3.52 3.45 -2.03
N ALA A 49 2.19 3.36 -2.12
CA ALA A 49 1.37 2.81 -1.05
C ALA A 49 1.73 1.34 -0.81
N GLU A 50 1.89 0.54 -1.88
CA GLU A 50 2.31 -0.86 -1.78
C GLU A 50 3.67 -1.01 -1.10
N GLU A 51 4.67 -0.21 -1.48
CA GLU A 51 6.00 -0.23 -0.85
C GLU A 51 5.94 0.06 0.64
N ILE A 52 5.11 1.02 1.05
CA ILE A 52 4.91 1.36 2.46
C ILE A 52 4.29 0.17 3.21
N LEU A 53 3.24 -0.44 2.64
CA LEU A 53 2.57 -1.59 3.25
C LEU A 53 3.51 -2.78 3.38
N TYR A 54 4.24 -3.12 2.31
CA TYR A 54 5.25 -4.17 2.33
C TYR A 54 6.30 -3.92 3.41
N THR A 55 6.87 -2.71 3.47
CA THR A 55 7.91 -2.35 4.45
C THR A 55 7.42 -2.50 5.90
N GLU A 56 6.25 -1.96 6.23
CA GLU A 56 5.74 -1.98 7.61
C GLU A 56 5.31 -3.39 8.06
N LEU A 57 4.64 -4.13 7.18
CA LEU A 57 4.14 -5.47 7.48
C LEU A 57 5.28 -6.49 7.53
N SER A 58 6.25 -6.42 6.62
CA SER A 58 7.41 -7.33 6.61
C SER A 58 8.30 -7.11 7.82
N ARG A 59 8.48 -5.86 8.26
CA ARG A 59 9.20 -5.56 9.50
C ARG A 59 8.53 -6.17 10.73
N SER A 60 7.19 -6.19 10.76
CA SER A 60 6.43 -6.69 11.90
C SER A 60 6.26 -8.21 11.91
N ARG A 61 6.21 -8.82 10.72
CA ARG A 61 6.05 -10.27 10.48
C ARG A 61 6.93 -10.71 9.30
N PRO A 62 8.25 -10.85 9.49
CA PRO A 62 9.21 -11.09 8.40
C PRO A 62 9.07 -12.46 7.72
N GLY A 63 8.36 -13.41 8.33
CA GLY A 63 8.14 -14.74 7.75
C GLY A 63 6.90 -14.85 6.87
N PHE A 64 5.94 -13.91 6.95
CA PHE A 64 4.67 -14.04 6.23
C PHE A 64 4.88 -13.85 4.73
N SER A 65 4.14 -14.61 3.92
CA SER A 65 4.07 -14.36 2.48
C SER A 65 3.24 -13.11 2.20
N PHE A 66 3.38 -12.56 1.00
CA PHE A 66 2.56 -11.45 0.51
C PHE A 66 1.92 -11.82 -0.82
N LEU A 67 0.66 -11.43 -1.00
CA LEU A 67 -0.03 -11.37 -2.28
C LEU A 67 -0.46 -9.91 -2.48
N MET A 68 0.22 -9.22 -3.40
CA MET A 68 0.02 -7.80 -3.64
C MET A 68 -0.39 -7.55 -5.10
N GLU A 69 -1.18 -6.51 -5.33
CA GLU A 69 -1.74 -6.22 -6.66
C GLU A 69 -0.67 -5.89 -7.71
N GLU A 70 0.28 -4.98 -7.40
CA GLU A 70 1.27 -4.51 -8.39
C GLU A 70 2.47 -5.45 -8.49
N ARG A 71 2.89 -6.05 -7.36
CA ARG A 71 4.07 -6.92 -7.28
C ARG A 71 3.78 -8.41 -7.44
N GLY A 72 2.53 -8.82 -7.31
CA GLY A 72 2.17 -10.24 -7.23
C GLY A 72 2.62 -10.88 -5.92
N ARG A 73 3.00 -12.16 -5.98
CA ARG A 73 3.33 -12.97 -4.80
C ARG A 73 4.79 -12.80 -4.38
N VAL A 74 5.03 -12.54 -3.10
CA VAL A 74 6.35 -12.61 -2.45
C VAL A 74 6.32 -13.74 -1.44
N GLU A 75 7.11 -14.79 -1.70
CA GLU A 75 7.16 -15.96 -0.82
C GLU A 75 7.91 -15.66 0.48
N GLY A 76 7.25 -15.95 1.60
CA GLY A 76 7.84 -15.93 2.94
C GLY A 76 8.23 -17.34 3.40
N THR A 77 8.90 -17.43 4.55
CA THR A 77 9.27 -18.71 5.18
C THR A 77 8.12 -19.36 5.95
N ASP A 78 7.07 -18.61 6.29
CA ASP A 78 5.85 -19.10 6.94
C ASP A 78 4.86 -19.61 5.88
N ILE A 79 4.55 -20.90 5.96
CA ILE A 79 3.65 -21.59 5.02
C ILE A 79 2.16 -21.42 5.36
N SER A 80 1.86 -20.87 6.53
CA SER A 80 0.51 -20.82 7.11
C SER A 80 -0.13 -19.43 7.08
N ASN A 81 0.65 -18.38 6.87
CA ASN A 81 0.17 -17.00 6.93
C ASN A 81 0.61 -16.18 5.71
N GLU A 82 -0.31 -15.36 5.22
CA GLU A 82 -0.12 -14.47 4.07
C GLU A 82 -0.81 -13.11 4.32
N TRP A 83 -0.14 -12.04 3.93
CA TRP A 83 -0.75 -10.71 3.79
C TRP A 83 -1.32 -10.56 2.38
N VAL A 84 -2.61 -10.25 2.28
CA VAL A 84 -3.25 -9.87 1.02
C VAL A 84 -3.41 -8.36 1.01
N VAL A 85 -2.87 -7.71 -0.03
CA VAL A 85 -2.74 -6.26 -0.08
C VAL A 85 -3.27 -5.73 -1.41
N ASP A 86 -4.30 -4.91 -1.31
CA ASP A 86 -4.69 -3.92 -2.31
C ASP A 86 -4.20 -2.54 -1.80
N PRO A 87 -3.22 -1.92 -2.45
CA PRO A 87 -2.62 -0.67 -1.99
C PRO A 87 -3.51 0.56 -2.23
N LEU A 88 -4.39 0.53 -3.24
CA LEU A 88 -5.32 1.59 -3.60
C LEU A 88 -6.54 1.04 -4.35
N ASP A 89 -7.56 0.60 -3.59
CA ASP A 89 -8.84 0.26 -4.19
C ASP A 89 -9.50 1.52 -4.77
N GLY A 90 -9.97 1.42 -6.02
CA GLY A 90 -10.60 2.53 -6.74
C GLY A 90 -9.62 3.49 -7.42
N THR A 91 -8.51 2.99 -7.99
CA THR A 91 -7.54 3.75 -8.79
C THR A 91 -8.15 4.69 -9.85
N THR A 92 -9.33 4.37 -10.40
CA THR A 92 -10.03 5.25 -11.36
C THR A 92 -10.66 6.48 -10.70
N ASN A 93 -11.06 6.37 -9.43
CA ASN A 93 -11.65 7.47 -8.66
C ASN A 93 -10.57 8.34 -7.99
N PHE A 94 -9.40 7.76 -7.74
CA PHE A 94 -8.22 8.43 -7.20
C PHE A 94 -7.52 9.27 -8.28
#